data_AF-A0A6P7FCL0-F1
#
_entry.id   AF-A0A6P7FCL0-F1
#
_cell.length_a   1.000
_cell.length_b   1.000
_cell.length_c   1.000
_cell.angle_alpha   90.00
_cell.angle_beta   90.00
_cell.angle_gamma   90.00
#
_symmetry.space_group_name_H-M   'P 1'
#
loop_
_entity.id
_entity.type
_entity.pdbx_description
1 polymer ?
#
loop_
_entity_poly.entity_id
_entity_poly.type
_entity_poly.pdbx_seq_one_letter_code
_entity_poly.pdbx_strand_id
1 'polypeptide(L)'
;MKFCGTEPRAKRSWSGIIRCWFNILCTLGMIYLAALVFVLEKDLTFVKVTGAIDTIVLMSHCALKMVSIYLQQPIMFELLERKRLHFWDIENSSSKEKKEYRKKVLGYAQFVILFFTVASIIACSSFGLQPLYLRKKVLGVSTYIPQSISFYVLAIYESYALFVVCFGIIPFDISVVYMLCLISVQWKSLNIEIKNILDSKIDTLEDQQLFKAKAIRCVEHHNFLKRPELRELVRRSLYQCNLSNQFILLYAIPAQFLSTETQISEEIVFDTKWYNTACKDKKLFIWMISSVAKREVALKAGKILTVNYEFTFKMYRSIISYYMFLRTMGSNH
;
A
#
# COMPACT_ATOMS: atom_id res chain seq x y z
N MET A 1 7.06 -12.95 -0.35
CA MET A 1 6.99 -13.11 -1.83
C MET A 1 7.64 -14.40 -2.34
N LYS A 2 8.92 -14.70 -2.08
CA LYS A 2 9.54 -15.97 -2.57
C LYS A 2 8.86 -17.24 -2.03
N PHE A 3 8.49 -17.25 -0.75
CA PHE A 3 7.73 -18.34 -0.11
C PHE A 3 6.36 -18.55 -0.77
N CYS A 4 5.67 -17.44 -1.04
CA CYS A 4 4.38 -17.38 -1.73
C CYS A 4 4.42 -17.80 -3.21
N GLY A 5 5.62 -18.00 -3.79
CA GLY A 5 5.79 -18.29 -5.21
C GLY A 5 5.60 -17.08 -6.14
N THR A 6 5.54 -15.87 -5.58
CA THR A 6 5.17 -14.63 -6.27
C THR A 6 6.34 -13.63 -6.39
N GLU A 7 7.57 -14.13 -6.44
CA GLU A 7 8.76 -13.28 -6.54
C GLU A 7 8.78 -12.51 -7.88
N PRO A 8 8.82 -11.17 -7.88
CA PRO A 8 8.68 -10.39 -9.11
C PRO A 8 9.85 -10.58 -10.09
N ARG A 9 11.06 -10.81 -9.57
CA ARG A 9 12.30 -10.90 -10.36
C ARG A 9 12.61 -12.30 -10.88
N ALA A 10 11.93 -13.33 -10.39
CA ALA A 10 12.09 -14.68 -10.90
C ALA A 10 11.22 -14.83 -12.16
N LYS A 11 11.80 -15.31 -13.28
CA LYS A 11 10.99 -15.87 -14.38
C LYS A 11 10.01 -16.87 -13.76
N ARG A 12 8.75 -16.87 -14.21
CA ARG A 12 7.69 -17.77 -13.70
C ARG A 12 8.17 -19.22 -13.76
N SER A 13 8.74 -19.69 -12.66
CA SER A 13 9.21 -21.05 -12.52
C SER A 13 8.00 -21.93 -12.20
N TRP A 14 8.01 -23.15 -12.72
CA TRP A 14 6.99 -24.15 -12.40
C TRP A 14 6.82 -24.33 -10.89
N SER A 15 7.93 -24.33 -10.14
CA SER A 15 7.92 -24.40 -8.67
C SER A 15 7.29 -23.18 -7.99
N GLY A 16 7.36 -21.99 -8.58
CA GLY A 16 6.67 -20.79 -8.07
C GLY A 16 5.16 -20.87 -8.26
N ILE A 17 4.72 -21.33 -9.43
CA ILE A 17 3.29 -21.48 -9.75
C ILE A 17 2.63 -22.49 -8.82
N ILE A 18 3.26 -23.66 -8.64
CA ILE A 18 2.74 -24.72 -7.76
C ILE A 18 2.59 -24.20 -6.32
N ARG A 19 3.60 -23.51 -5.79
CA ARG A 19 3.56 -22.93 -4.44
C ARG A 19 2.47 -21.86 -4.30
N CYS A 20 2.25 -21.04 -5.32
CA CYS A 20 1.21 -20.02 -5.29
C CYS A 20 -0.19 -20.65 -5.22
N TRP A 21 -0.47 -21.62 -6.09
CA TRP A 21 -1.74 -22.35 -6.11
C TRP A 21 -1.98 -23.14 -4.83
N PHE A 22 -0.95 -23.82 -4.32
CA PHE A 22 -1.03 -24.54 -3.05
C PHE A 22 -1.45 -23.61 -1.91
N ASN A 23 -0.79 -22.44 -1.77
CA ASN A 23 -1.12 -21.46 -0.74
C ASN A 23 -2.55 -20.91 -0.90
N ILE A 24 -3.00 -20.65 -2.14
CA ILE A 24 -4.38 -20.20 -2.39
C ILE A 24 -5.37 -21.29 -1.97
N LEU A 25 -5.14 -22.55 -2.34
CA LEU A 25 -5.98 -23.67 -1.94
C LEU A 25 -6.02 -23.84 -0.42
N CYS A 26 -4.88 -23.66 0.28
CA CYS A 26 -4.86 -23.66 1.74
C CYS A 26 -5.74 -22.55 2.34
N THR A 27 -5.67 -21.32 1.80
CA THR A 27 -6.53 -20.23 2.28
C THR A 27 -8.01 -20.50 2.01
N LEU A 28 -8.36 -21.09 0.86
CA LEU A 28 -9.73 -21.47 0.54
C LEU A 28 -10.24 -22.60 1.45
N GLY A 29 -9.40 -23.58 1.76
CA GLY A 29 -9.73 -24.63 2.72
C GLY A 29 -10.04 -24.08 4.12
N MET A 30 -9.30 -23.07 4.57
CA MET A 30 -9.58 -22.38 5.84
C MET A 30 -10.91 -21.62 5.81
N ILE A 31 -11.23 -20.94 4.70
CA ILE A 31 -12.53 -20.27 4.52
C ILE A 31 -13.66 -21.30 4.59
N TYR A 32 -13.50 -22.44 3.92
CA TYR A 32 -14.48 -23.52 3.94
C TYR A 32 -14.68 -24.07 5.36
N LEU A 33 -13.62 -24.37 6.09
CA LEU A 33 -13.72 -24.87 7.47
C LEU A 33 -14.34 -23.84 8.43
N ALA A 34 -14.07 -22.55 8.24
CA ALA A 34 -14.72 -21.49 9.00
C ALA A 34 -16.21 -21.35 8.63
N ALA A 35 -16.57 -21.50 7.35
CA ALA A 35 -17.96 -21.48 6.90
C ALA A 35 -18.78 -22.65 7.46
N LEU A 36 -18.16 -23.83 7.58
CA LEU A 36 -18.80 -25.01 8.18
C LEU A 36 -19.19 -24.82 9.65
N VAL A 37 -18.55 -23.89 10.38
CA VAL A 37 -18.96 -23.54 11.76
C VAL A 37 -20.42 -23.08 11.79
N PHE A 38 -20.89 -22.33 10.78
CA PHE A 38 -22.28 -21.86 10.73
C PHE A 38 -23.31 -22.95 10.43
N VAL A 39 -22.88 -24.07 9.83
CA VAL A 39 -23.78 -25.11 9.32
C VAL A 39 -23.80 -26.33 10.23
N LEU A 40 -22.64 -26.74 10.74
CA LEU A 40 -22.45 -28.01 11.43
C LEU A 40 -22.31 -27.89 12.94
N GLU A 41 -21.97 -26.71 13.46
CA GLU A 41 -21.83 -26.50 14.90
C GLU A 41 -23.21 -26.36 15.56
N LYS A 42 -23.52 -27.25 16.50
CA LYS A 42 -24.82 -27.24 17.20
C LYS A 42 -24.93 -26.11 18.22
N ASP A 43 -23.82 -25.78 18.90
CA ASP A 43 -23.75 -24.74 19.93
C ASP A 43 -23.03 -23.50 19.42
N LEU A 44 -23.77 -22.68 18.67
CA LEU A 44 -23.27 -21.47 18.03
C LEU A 44 -23.29 -20.30 19.03
N THR A 45 -22.16 -20.09 19.71
CA THR A 45 -21.99 -18.91 20.58
C THR A 45 -21.58 -17.69 19.77
N PHE A 46 -21.91 -16.49 20.24
CA PHE A 46 -21.52 -15.23 19.60
C PHE A 46 -20.01 -15.15 19.32
N VAL A 47 -19.19 -15.63 20.27
CA VAL A 47 -17.71 -15.66 20.13
C VAL A 47 -17.26 -16.55 18.97
N LYS A 48 -17.89 -17.72 18.78
CA LYS A 48 -17.59 -18.61 17.65
C LYS A 48 -18.01 -17.99 16.32
N VAL A 49 -19.16 -17.32 16.29
CA VAL A 49 -19.65 -16.58 15.11
C VAL A 49 -18.66 -15.50 14.69
N THR A 50 -18.29 -14.61 15.62
CA THR A 50 -17.35 -13.53 15.32
C THR A 50 -15.98 -14.06 14.93
N GLY A 51 -15.48 -15.09 15.61
CA GLY A 51 -14.21 -15.72 15.28
C GLY A 51 -14.21 -16.40 13.89
N ALA A 52 -15.31 -17.02 13.49
CA ALA A 52 -15.44 -17.61 12.17
C ALA A 52 -15.51 -16.53 11.08
N ILE A 53 -16.24 -15.43 11.31
CA ILE A 53 -16.25 -14.26 10.41
C ILE A 53 -14.83 -13.68 10.27
N ASP A 54 -14.12 -13.46 11.38
CA ASP A 54 -12.75 -12.94 11.37
C ASP A 54 -11.82 -13.83 10.56
N THR A 55 -11.96 -15.15 10.71
CA THR A 55 -11.18 -16.14 9.95
C THR A 55 -11.48 -16.06 8.45
N ILE A 56 -12.76 -15.99 8.07
CA ILE A 56 -13.17 -15.86 6.67
C ILE A 56 -12.62 -14.58 6.06
N VAL A 57 -12.76 -13.44 6.75
CA VAL A 57 -12.30 -12.13 6.28
C VAL A 57 -10.77 -12.12 6.11
N LEU A 58 -10.03 -12.60 7.11
CA LEU A 58 -8.57 -12.65 7.09
C LEU A 58 -8.04 -13.54 5.95
N MET A 59 -8.60 -14.73 5.79
CA MET A 59 -8.18 -15.68 4.75
C MET A 59 -8.56 -15.20 3.35
N SER A 60 -9.75 -14.58 3.20
CA SER A 60 -10.17 -13.98 1.93
C SER A 60 -9.22 -12.85 1.52
N HIS A 61 -8.82 -12.01 2.46
CA HIS A 61 -7.86 -10.93 2.22
C HIS A 61 -6.49 -11.47 1.79
N CYS A 62 -6.01 -12.55 2.43
CA CYS A 62 -4.78 -13.23 2.01
C CYS A 62 -4.89 -13.81 0.60
N ALA A 63 -5.97 -14.53 0.29
CA ALA A 63 -6.20 -15.14 -1.02
C ALA A 63 -6.23 -14.06 -2.13
N LEU A 64 -6.98 -12.98 -1.91
CA LEU A 64 -7.07 -11.87 -2.85
C LEU A 64 -5.70 -11.24 -3.10
N LYS A 65 -4.90 -10.97 -2.05
CA LYS A 65 -3.55 -10.39 -2.20
C LYS A 65 -2.62 -11.32 -2.96
N MET A 66 -2.64 -12.62 -2.66
CA MET A 66 -1.84 -13.61 -3.37
C MET A 66 -2.18 -13.65 -4.86
N VAL A 67 -3.46 -13.67 -5.21
CA VAL A 67 -3.93 -13.60 -6.60
C VAL A 67 -3.50 -12.29 -7.26
N SER A 68 -3.63 -11.16 -6.58
CA SER A 68 -3.22 -9.86 -7.12
C SER A 68 -1.72 -9.81 -7.42
N ILE A 69 -0.88 -10.27 -6.50
CA ILE A 69 0.57 -10.29 -6.72
C ILE A 69 0.91 -11.20 -7.90
N TYR A 70 0.26 -12.36 -8.00
CA TYR A 70 0.49 -13.29 -9.10
C TYR A 70 0.11 -12.70 -10.47
N LEU A 71 -1.04 -12.01 -10.54
CA LEU A 71 -1.51 -11.36 -11.76
C LEU A 71 -0.71 -10.10 -12.10
N GLN A 72 -0.23 -9.36 -11.10
CA GLN A 72 0.48 -8.09 -11.25
C GLN A 72 1.99 -8.22 -11.24
N GLN A 73 2.50 -9.45 -11.09
CA GLN A 73 3.93 -9.76 -11.11
C GLN A 73 4.70 -9.05 -12.25
N PRO A 74 4.25 -9.07 -13.53
CA PRO A 74 4.98 -8.39 -14.60
C PRO A 74 5.01 -6.87 -14.42
N ILE A 75 3.88 -6.27 -14.01
CA ILE A 75 3.76 -4.82 -13.77
C ILE A 75 4.69 -4.40 -12.63
N MET A 76 4.69 -5.17 -11.54
CA MET A 76 5.55 -4.88 -10.38
C MET A 76 7.03 -5.06 -10.72
N PHE A 77 7.40 -6.07 -11.51
CA PHE A 77 8.77 -6.24 -12.00
C PHE A 77 9.21 -5.04 -12.85
N GLU A 78 8.40 -4.66 -13.82
CA GLU A 78 8.65 -3.53 -14.71
C GLU A 78 8.78 -2.21 -13.93
N LEU A 79 7.94 -1.98 -12.93
CA LEU A 79 8.04 -0.81 -12.04
C LEU A 79 9.34 -0.82 -11.23
N LEU A 80 9.80 -1.98 -10.75
CA LEU A 80 11.06 -2.11 -10.01
C LEU A 80 12.28 -1.87 -10.91
N GLU A 81 12.24 -2.35 -12.14
CA GLU A 81 13.32 -2.14 -13.13
C GLU A 81 13.36 -0.68 -13.60
N ARG A 82 12.21 -0.10 -13.95
CA ARG A 82 12.11 1.32 -14.31
C ARG A 82 12.48 2.24 -13.14
N LYS A 83 12.13 1.88 -11.90
CA LYS A 83 12.61 2.59 -10.71
C LYS A 83 14.12 2.70 -10.72
N ARG A 84 14.83 1.60 -11.00
CA ARG A 84 16.30 1.58 -11.04
C ARG A 84 16.87 2.53 -12.10
N LEU A 85 16.18 2.67 -13.24
CA LEU A 85 16.66 3.43 -14.40
C LEU A 85 16.25 4.91 -14.40
N HIS A 86 15.06 5.24 -13.92
CA HIS A 86 14.45 6.57 -14.10
C HIS A 86 14.30 7.39 -12.81
N PHE A 87 14.47 6.79 -11.64
CA PHE A 87 14.42 7.56 -10.39
C PHE A 87 15.65 8.45 -10.32
N TRP A 88 15.42 9.72 -10.00
CA TRP A 88 16.53 10.64 -9.80
C TRP A 88 17.31 10.23 -8.55
N ASP A 89 18.63 10.31 -8.67
CA ASP A 89 19.54 10.08 -7.58
C ASP A 89 19.45 11.23 -6.57
N ILE A 90 18.85 10.95 -5.43
CA ILE A 90 18.63 11.92 -4.36
C ILE A 90 19.83 11.97 -3.40
N GLU A 91 20.66 10.92 -3.37
CA GLU A 91 21.80 10.81 -2.45
C GLU A 91 22.87 11.85 -2.77
N ASN A 92 23.09 12.07 -4.07
CA ASN A 92 24.03 13.06 -4.58
C ASN A 92 23.48 14.49 -4.63
N SER A 93 22.24 14.74 -4.15
CA SER A 93 21.67 16.08 -4.17
C SER A 93 22.25 16.97 -3.05
N SER A 94 22.58 18.23 -3.39
CA SER A 94 23.10 19.22 -2.44
C SER A 94 22.01 19.88 -1.58
N SER A 95 20.73 19.71 -1.94
CA SER A 95 19.61 20.35 -1.24
C SER A 95 19.32 19.72 0.12
N LYS A 96 19.53 20.51 1.19
CA LYS A 96 19.19 20.13 2.58
C LYS A 96 17.71 19.79 2.73
N GLU A 97 16.83 20.54 2.07
CA GLU A 97 15.38 20.32 2.06
C GLU A 97 15.01 18.93 1.50
N LYS A 98 15.62 18.52 0.38
CA LYS A 98 15.40 17.18 -0.22
C LYS A 98 15.79 16.06 0.76
N LYS A 99 16.93 16.22 1.43
CA LYS A 99 17.45 15.23 2.39
C LYS A 99 16.55 15.11 3.63
N GLU A 100 16.08 16.22 4.16
CA GLU A 100 15.19 16.24 5.32
C GLU A 100 13.82 15.61 5.02
N TYR A 101 13.20 15.97 3.89
CA TYR A 101 11.95 15.38 3.46
C TYR A 101 12.08 13.87 3.21
N ARG A 102 13.15 13.43 2.53
CA ARG A 102 13.44 12.00 2.35
C ARG A 102 13.57 11.28 3.69
N LYS A 103 14.31 11.85 4.65
CA LYS A 103 14.49 11.25 5.99
C LYS A 103 13.15 11.11 6.69
N LYS A 104 12.27 12.12 6.62
CA LYS A 104 10.92 12.08 7.18
C LYS A 104 10.07 10.97 6.56
N VAL A 105 9.96 10.93 5.22
CA VAL A 105 9.09 9.99 4.51
C VAL A 105 9.61 8.55 4.56
N LEU A 106 10.91 8.34 4.40
CA LEU A 106 11.50 7.01 4.53
C LEU A 106 11.58 6.53 5.98
N GLY A 107 11.81 7.45 6.93
CA GLY A 107 11.71 7.13 8.37
C GLY A 107 10.31 6.67 8.74
N TYR A 108 9.27 7.30 8.18
CA TYR A 108 7.90 6.83 8.30
C TYR A 108 7.72 5.42 7.71
N ALA A 109 8.19 5.17 6.48
CA ALA A 109 8.10 3.85 5.87
C ALA A 109 8.82 2.78 6.71
N GLN A 110 9.99 3.08 7.26
CA GLN A 110 10.74 2.19 8.16
C GLN A 110 9.99 1.92 9.45
N PHE A 111 9.41 2.95 10.07
CA PHE A 111 8.56 2.80 11.26
C PHE A 111 7.39 1.86 10.99
N VAL A 112 6.67 2.07 9.88
CA VAL A 112 5.54 1.24 9.47
C VAL A 112 5.96 -0.22 9.25
N ILE A 113 7.07 -0.43 8.54
CA ILE A 113 7.65 -1.78 8.31
C ILE A 113 7.94 -2.46 9.65
N LEU A 114 8.63 -1.76 10.55
CA LEU A 114 9.00 -2.30 11.85
C LEU A 114 7.75 -2.62 12.68
N PHE A 115 6.81 -1.68 12.77
CA PHE A 115 5.56 -1.83 13.52
C PHE A 115 4.77 -3.05 13.07
N PHE A 116 4.50 -3.19 11.76
CA PHE A 116 3.71 -4.32 11.26
C PHE A 116 4.48 -5.65 11.34
N THR A 117 5.80 -5.65 11.18
CA THR A 117 6.60 -6.88 11.34
C THR A 117 6.56 -7.36 12.78
N VAL A 118 6.78 -6.47 13.75
CA VAL A 118 6.74 -6.78 15.19
C VAL A 118 5.33 -7.21 15.61
N ALA A 119 4.30 -6.44 15.23
CA ALA A 119 2.91 -6.77 15.54
C ALA A 119 2.52 -8.16 15.03
N SER A 120 3.02 -8.53 13.85
CA SER A 120 2.71 -9.82 13.25
C SER A 120 3.46 -10.97 13.90
N ILE A 121 4.70 -10.76 14.35
CA ILE A 121 5.43 -11.75 15.17
C ILE A 121 4.69 -11.96 16.48
N ILE A 122 4.25 -10.89 17.15
CA ILE A 122 3.48 -10.97 18.40
C ILE A 122 2.17 -11.73 18.18
N ALA A 123 1.42 -11.41 17.12
CA ALA A 123 0.17 -12.08 16.79
C ALA A 123 0.37 -13.56 16.42
N CYS A 124 1.30 -13.86 15.50
CA CYS A 124 1.63 -15.24 15.12
C CYS A 124 2.11 -16.04 16.39
N SER A 125 2.80 -15.41 17.36
CA SER A 125 3.20 -16.03 18.65
C SER A 125 2.04 -16.23 19.62
N SER A 126 1.11 -15.26 19.73
CA SER A 126 -0.04 -15.37 20.65
C SER A 126 -0.94 -16.53 20.26
N PHE A 127 -1.17 -16.74 18.96
CA PHE A 127 -1.93 -17.88 18.45
C PHE A 127 -1.23 -19.22 18.70
N GLY A 128 0.09 -19.29 18.46
CA GLY A 128 0.86 -20.51 18.67
C GLY A 128 0.97 -20.93 20.14
N LEU A 129 1.06 -19.97 21.06
CA LEU A 129 1.22 -20.22 22.50
C LEU A 129 -0.12 -20.32 23.26
N GLN A 130 -1.25 -19.97 22.63
CA GLN A 130 -2.59 -20.03 23.23
C GLN A 130 -2.92 -21.38 23.90
N PRO A 131 -2.60 -22.55 23.31
CA PRO A 131 -2.85 -23.84 23.96
C PRO A 131 -2.07 -24.04 25.27
N LEU A 132 -0.86 -23.47 25.36
CA LEU A 132 0.00 -23.56 26.55
C LEU A 132 -0.53 -22.67 27.68
N TYR A 133 -0.94 -21.44 27.37
CA TYR A 133 -1.49 -20.50 28.36
C TYR A 133 -2.83 -20.96 28.92
N LEU A 134 -3.73 -21.44 28.06
CA LEU A 134 -5.07 -21.88 28.47
C LEU A 134 -5.09 -23.30 29.03
N ARG A 135 -3.97 -24.05 28.92
CA ARG A 135 -3.84 -25.48 29.27
C ARG A 135 -5.00 -26.32 28.70
N LYS A 136 -5.48 -25.95 27.52
CA LYS A 136 -6.62 -26.57 26.83
C LYS A 136 -6.29 -26.73 25.35
N LYS A 137 -6.84 -27.78 24.73
CA LYS A 137 -6.79 -27.97 23.28
C LYS A 137 -7.71 -26.95 22.61
N VAL A 138 -7.13 -25.82 22.21
CA VAL A 138 -7.81 -24.73 21.52
C VAL A 138 -7.06 -24.46 20.23
N LEU A 139 -7.80 -24.30 19.14
CA LEU A 139 -7.26 -23.91 17.84
C LEU A 139 -6.97 -22.41 17.83
N GLY A 140 -6.01 -21.99 17.00
CA GLY A 140 -5.62 -20.58 16.94
C GLY A 140 -6.70 -19.72 16.29
N VAL A 141 -7.46 -20.30 15.37
CA VAL A 141 -8.59 -19.66 14.70
C VAL A 141 -9.87 -20.46 14.88
N SER A 142 -11.02 -19.82 14.70
CA SER A 142 -12.32 -20.47 14.89
C SER A 142 -12.73 -21.21 13.63
N THR A 143 -12.35 -22.49 13.53
CA THR A 143 -12.73 -23.38 12.44
C THR A 143 -13.43 -24.64 12.94
N TYR A 144 -14.23 -25.25 12.05
CA TYR A 144 -14.86 -26.54 12.32
C TYR A 144 -13.82 -27.66 12.26
N ILE A 145 -13.90 -28.61 13.21
CA ILE A 145 -13.04 -29.79 13.26
C ILE A 145 -13.82 -31.00 12.71
N PRO A 146 -13.47 -31.52 11.51
CA PRO A 146 -14.11 -32.71 10.98
C PRO A 146 -13.82 -33.94 11.84
N GLN A 147 -14.81 -34.82 12.02
CA GLN A 147 -14.66 -36.06 12.81
C GLN A 147 -13.57 -37.00 12.27
N SER A 148 -13.24 -36.91 10.98
CA SER A 148 -12.21 -37.71 10.32
C SER A 148 -10.77 -37.23 10.56
N ILE A 149 -10.58 -36.01 11.09
CA ILE A 149 -9.26 -35.38 11.21
C ILE A 149 -8.92 -35.19 12.70
N SER A 150 -7.71 -35.60 13.09
CA SER A 150 -7.24 -35.38 14.46
C SER A 150 -6.92 -33.90 14.70
N PHE A 151 -7.10 -33.46 15.95
CA PHE A 151 -6.80 -32.09 16.39
C PHE A 151 -5.39 -31.63 15.98
N TYR A 152 -4.38 -32.49 16.11
CA TYR A 152 -2.98 -32.13 15.84
C TYR A 152 -2.71 -31.86 14.36
N VAL A 153 -3.35 -32.62 13.46
CA VAL A 153 -3.23 -32.40 12.01
C VAL A 153 -3.84 -31.04 11.65
N LEU A 154 -5.00 -30.72 12.22
CA LEU A 154 -5.65 -29.44 11.98
C LEU A 154 -4.85 -28.27 12.57
N ALA A 155 -4.27 -28.42 13.76
CA ALA A 155 -3.42 -27.39 14.37
C ALA A 155 -2.16 -27.09 13.53
N ILE A 156 -1.54 -28.10 12.92
CA ILE A 156 -0.41 -27.92 11.98
C ILE A 156 -0.89 -27.16 10.73
N TYR A 157 -2.04 -27.55 10.18
CA TYR A 157 -2.64 -26.89 9.02
C TYR A 157 -2.96 -25.42 9.28
N GLU A 158 -3.58 -25.10 10.42
CA GLU A 158 -3.86 -23.72 10.82
C GLU A 158 -2.59 -22.90 11.02
N SER A 159 -1.57 -23.48 11.67
CA SER A 159 -0.28 -22.82 11.87
C SER A 159 0.38 -22.48 10.54
N TYR A 160 0.31 -23.40 9.57
CA TYR A 160 0.78 -23.17 8.21
C TYR A 160 -0.04 -22.06 7.53
N ALA A 161 -1.37 -22.10 7.61
CA ALA A 161 -2.22 -21.07 7.00
C ALA A 161 -1.95 -19.68 7.59
N LEU A 162 -1.78 -19.55 8.91
CA LEU A 162 -1.38 -18.30 9.57
C LEU A 162 0.00 -17.84 9.12
N PHE A 163 0.95 -18.75 8.92
CA PHE A 163 2.24 -18.43 8.34
C PHE A 163 2.11 -17.88 6.90
N VAL A 164 1.24 -18.48 6.08
CA VAL A 164 0.92 -17.99 4.74
C VAL A 164 0.31 -16.58 4.80
N VAL A 165 -0.57 -16.29 5.76
CA VAL A 165 -1.14 -14.95 6.00
C VAL A 165 -0.03 -13.95 6.34
N CYS A 166 0.83 -14.28 7.31
CA CYS A 166 1.99 -13.47 7.74
C CYS A 166 2.88 -13.14 6.48
N PHE A 167 3.13 -14.09 5.56
CA PHE A 167 3.97 -13.86 4.37
C PHE A 167 3.24 -13.36 3.10
N GLY A 168 1.92 -13.46 3.04
CA GLY A 168 1.09 -13.08 1.91
C GLY A 168 0.60 -11.64 1.99
N ILE A 169 0.20 -11.20 3.20
CA ILE A 169 -0.38 -9.86 3.42
C ILE A 169 0.74 -8.83 3.67
N ILE A 170 1.57 -9.05 4.67
CA ILE A 170 2.51 -8.02 5.17
C ILE A 170 3.50 -7.57 4.08
N PRO A 171 4.18 -8.48 3.35
CA PRO A 171 5.18 -8.06 2.36
C PRO A 171 4.56 -7.32 1.19
N PHE A 172 3.29 -7.62 0.86
CA PHE A 172 2.56 -6.88 -0.16
C PHE A 172 2.33 -5.45 0.28
N ASP A 173 1.75 -5.26 1.47
CA ASP A 173 1.42 -3.92 1.96
C ASP A 173 2.65 -3.07 2.17
N ILE A 174 3.72 -3.66 2.71
CA ILE A 174 5.03 -3.02 2.83
C ILE A 174 5.55 -2.58 1.45
N SER A 175 5.45 -3.43 0.43
CA SER A 175 5.92 -3.07 -0.92
C SER A 175 5.15 -1.88 -1.49
N VAL A 176 3.84 -1.81 -1.25
CA VAL A 176 2.98 -0.72 -1.74
C VAL A 176 3.29 0.59 -1.01
N VAL A 177 3.36 0.57 0.33
CA VAL A 177 3.77 1.73 1.14
C VAL A 177 5.09 2.28 0.69
N TYR A 178 6.07 1.39 0.56
CA TYR A 178 7.43 1.78 0.22
C TYR A 178 7.49 2.43 -1.17
N MET A 179 6.74 1.89 -2.14
CA MET A 179 6.61 2.52 -3.46
C MET A 179 5.93 3.88 -3.38
N LEU A 180 4.81 4.03 -2.65
CA LEU A 180 4.13 5.31 -2.47
C LEU A 180 5.05 6.36 -1.86
N CYS A 181 5.73 6.03 -0.76
CA CYS A 181 6.69 6.91 -0.11
C CYS A 181 7.81 7.35 -1.06
N LEU A 182 8.35 6.44 -1.88
CA LEU A 182 9.37 6.80 -2.85
C LEU A 182 8.85 7.72 -3.95
N ILE A 183 7.64 7.50 -4.45
CA ILE A 183 7.01 8.35 -5.46
C ILE A 183 6.83 9.75 -4.89
N SER A 184 6.39 9.89 -3.63
CA SER A 184 6.28 11.20 -2.97
C SER A 184 7.62 11.93 -2.88
N VAL A 185 8.70 11.21 -2.56
CA VAL A 185 10.05 11.80 -2.53
C VAL A 185 10.52 12.23 -3.93
N GLN A 186 10.26 11.42 -4.97
CA GLN A 186 10.57 11.79 -6.35
C GLN A 186 9.77 13.02 -6.79
N TRP A 187 8.50 13.10 -6.39
CA TRP A 187 7.63 14.25 -6.66
C TRP A 187 8.14 15.53 -5.99
N LYS A 188 8.56 15.45 -4.72
CA LYS A 188 9.22 16.57 -4.03
C LYS A 188 10.50 17.01 -4.76
N SER A 189 11.29 16.06 -5.25
CA SER A 189 12.51 16.37 -6.00
C SER A 189 12.21 17.10 -7.31
N LEU A 190 11.16 16.69 -8.02
CA LEU A 190 10.64 17.34 -9.21
C LEU A 190 10.18 18.77 -8.91
N ASN A 191 9.41 18.97 -7.84
CA ASN A 191 8.93 20.28 -7.40
C ASN A 191 10.06 21.29 -7.17
N ILE A 192 11.11 20.86 -6.47
CA ILE A 192 12.28 21.70 -6.22
C ILE A 192 13.03 22.00 -7.53
N GLU A 193 13.15 21.03 -8.43
CA GLU A 193 13.81 21.25 -9.71
C GLU A 193 13.03 22.23 -10.60
N ILE A 194 11.70 22.11 -10.63
CA ILE A 194 10.80 23.07 -11.30
C ILE A 194 11.02 24.47 -10.73
N LYS A 195 11.03 24.61 -9.40
CA LYS A 195 11.28 25.90 -8.74
C LYS A 195 12.63 26.48 -9.16
N ASN A 196 13.70 25.70 -9.09
CA ASN A 196 15.05 26.15 -9.47
C ASN A 196 15.14 26.61 -10.93
N ILE A 197 14.49 25.89 -11.85
CA ILE A 197 14.41 26.25 -13.27
C ILE A 197 13.63 27.56 -13.46
N LEU A 198 12.54 27.73 -12.71
CA LEU A 198 11.70 28.92 -12.78
C LEU A 198 12.33 30.13 -12.09
N ASP A 199 13.21 29.95 -11.12
CA ASP A 199 13.94 31.04 -10.47
C ASP A 199 15.23 31.43 -11.21
N SER A 200 15.76 30.56 -12.08
CA SER A 200 16.93 30.88 -12.89
C SER A 200 16.67 32.03 -13.88
N LYS A 201 17.66 32.93 -14.00
CA LYS A 201 17.73 33.95 -15.05
C LYS A 201 18.23 33.31 -16.35
N ILE A 202 17.71 33.77 -17.48
CA ILE A 202 18.05 33.26 -18.80
C ILE A 202 18.56 34.46 -19.59
N ASP A 203 19.86 34.71 -19.49
CA ASP A 203 20.49 35.89 -20.08
C ASP A 203 21.31 35.51 -21.32
N THR A 204 21.88 34.30 -21.36
CA THR A 204 22.72 33.81 -22.48
C THR A 204 22.08 32.69 -23.31
N LEU A 205 22.64 32.43 -24.50
CA LEU A 205 22.22 31.32 -25.36
C LEU A 205 22.52 29.94 -24.72
N GLU A 206 23.61 29.84 -23.96
CA GLU A 206 23.96 28.63 -23.21
C GLU A 206 22.94 28.37 -22.10
N ASP A 207 22.47 29.42 -21.40
CA ASP A 207 21.41 29.30 -20.40
C ASP A 207 20.09 28.85 -21.01
N GLN A 208 19.77 29.26 -22.25
CA GLN A 208 18.59 28.79 -22.98
C GLN A 208 18.68 27.29 -23.30
N GLN A 209 19.84 26.82 -23.75
CA GLN A 209 20.05 25.39 -24.04
C GLN A 209 19.99 24.56 -22.74
N LEU A 210 20.61 25.06 -21.67
CA LEU A 210 20.57 24.42 -20.35
C LEU A 210 19.14 24.39 -19.78
N PHE A 211 18.38 25.47 -19.93
CA PHE A 211 16.97 25.53 -19.55
C PHE A 211 16.17 24.47 -20.29
N LYS A 212 16.32 24.38 -21.62
CA LYS A 212 15.59 23.42 -22.45
C LYS A 212 15.90 21.98 -22.05
N ALA A 213 17.17 21.65 -21.82
CA ALA A 213 17.58 20.32 -21.36
C ALA A 213 16.97 19.96 -20.00
N LYS A 214 17.00 20.88 -19.03
CA LYS A 214 16.41 20.69 -17.70
C LYS A 214 14.88 20.57 -17.76
N ALA A 215 14.22 21.40 -18.57
CA ALA A 215 12.78 21.37 -18.78
C ALA A 215 12.33 20.03 -19.36
N ILE A 216 13.02 19.52 -20.41
CA ILE A 216 12.74 18.19 -21.00
C ILE A 216 12.87 17.11 -19.93
N ARG A 217 13.96 17.12 -19.15
CA ARG A 217 14.18 16.15 -18.07
C ARG A 217 13.06 16.18 -17.02
N CYS A 218 12.58 17.35 -16.63
CA CYS A 218 11.45 17.49 -15.71
C CYS A 218 10.15 16.91 -16.29
N VAL A 219 9.88 17.16 -17.58
CA VAL A 219 8.70 16.63 -18.27
C VAL A 219 8.73 15.12 -18.36
N GLU A 220 9.86 14.55 -18.76
CA GLU A 220 10.03 13.11 -18.85
C GLU A 220 9.84 12.44 -17.49
N HIS A 221 10.43 13.00 -16.43
CA HIS A 221 10.29 12.48 -15.08
C HIS A 221 8.86 12.60 -14.56
N HIS A 222 8.22 13.75 -14.76
CA HIS A 222 6.83 13.97 -14.42
C HIS A 222 5.88 13.00 -15.14
N ASN A 223 6.08 12.81 -16.46
CA ASN A 223 5.30 11.84 -17.25
C ASN A 223 5.52 10.41 -16.77
N PHE A 224 6.74 10.06 -16.39
CA PHE A 224 7.07 8.78 -15.79
C PHE A 224 6.30 8.56 -14.47
N LEU A 225 6.28 9.55 -13.56
CA LEU A 225 5.55 9.45 -12.30
C LEU A 225 4.02 9.38 -12.49
N LYS A 226 3.46 9.91 -13.60
CA LYS A 226 2.02 9.84 -13.90
C LYS A 226 1.58 8.58 -14.66
N ARG A 227 2.49 7.68 -14.99
CA ARG A 227 2.18 6.53 -15.84
C ARG A 227 1.01 5.69 -15.28
N PRO A 228 0.18 5.14 -16.18
CA PRO A 228 -0.98 4.36 -15.80
C PRO A 228 -0.60 3.09 -15.03
N GLU A 229 0.55 2.47 -15.31
CA GLU A 229 0.98 1.23 -14.63
C GLU A 229 1.13 1.44 -13.11
N LEU A 230 1.70 2.58 -12.71
CA LEU A 230 1.87 2.96 -11.30
C LEU A 230 0.53 3.23 -10.63
N ARG A 231 -0.36 3.97 -11.32
CA ARG A 231 -1.73 4.22 -10.86
C ARG A 231 -2.51 2.92 -10.72
N GLU A 232 -2.38 2.00 -11.67
CA GLU A 232 -3.08 0.72 -11.67
C GLU A 232 -2.58 -0.22 -10.57
N LEU A 233 -1.27 -0.28 -10.31
CA LEU A 233 -0.72 -1.03 -9.19
C LEU A 233 -1.30 -0.54 -7.86
N VAL A 234 -1.30 0.78 -7.64
CA VAL A 234 -1.82 1.37 -6.41
C VAL A 234 -3.34 1.17 -6.30
N ARG A 235 -4.09 1.41 -7.38
CA ARG A 235 -5.54 1.20 -7.46
C ARG A 235 -5.92 -0.23 -7.07
N ARG A 236 -5.22 -1.22 -7.63
CA ARG A 236 -5.50 -2.63 -7.37
C ARG A 236 -5.12 -3.06 -5.96
N SER A 237 -4.07 -2.46 -5.40
CA SER A 237 -3.67 -2.67 -4.00
C SER A 237 -4.72 -2.15 -3.03
N LEU A 238 -5.37 -1.02 -3.34
CA LEU A 238 -6.41 -0.40 -2.52
C LEU A 238 -7.73 -1.18 -2.48
N TYR A 239 -8.07 -1.91 -3.55
CA TYR A 239 -9.27 -2.76 -3.56
C TYR A 239 -9.22 -3.89 -2.54
N GLN A 240 -8.04 -4.18 -2.01
CA GLN A 240 -7.81 -5.31 -1.12
C GLN A 240 -7.67 -4.87 0.32
N CYS A 241 -8.11 -3.66 0.69
CA CYS A 241 -7.99 -3.16 2.04
C CYS A 241 -9.15 -3.63 2.93
N ASN A 242 -8.85 -4.38 4.01
CA ASN A 242 -9.75 -4.50 5.15
C ASN A 242 -8.99 -4.70 6.47
N LEU A 243 -8.83 -3.59 7.21
CA LEU A 243 -8.61 -3.44 8.65
C LEU A 243 -8.29 -1.96 8.88
N SER A 244 -9.03 -1.27 9.75
CA SER A 244 -9.00 0.20 9.86
C SER A 244 -7.59 0.76 10.14
N ASN A 245 -6.81 0.08 10.98
CA ASN A 245 -5.44 0.49 11.33
C ASN A 245 -4.43 0.22 10.20
N GLN A 246 -4.57 -0.90 9.47
CA GLN A 246 -3.75 -1.19 8.29
C GLN A 246 -4.02 -0.16 7.20
N PHE A 247 -5.28 0.21 6.98
CA PHE A 247 -5.66 1.19 5.97
C PHE A 247 -5.01 2.56 6.20
N ILE A 248 -5.02 3.08 7.43
CA ILE A 248 -4.41 4.39 7.72
C ILE A 248 -2.91 4.37 7.46
N LEU A 249 -2.22 3.47 8.15
CA LEU A 249 -0.76 3.47 8.22
C LEU A 249 -0.13 3.03 6.90
N LEU A 250 -0.81 2.15 6.15
CA LEU A 250 -0.24 1.59 4.92
C LEU A 250 -0.70 2.35 3.66
N TYR A 251 -1.84 3.03 3.71
CA TYR A 251 -2.42 3.62 2.51
C TYR A 251 -2.75 5.10 2.68
N ALA A 252 -3.50 5.50 3.71
CA ALA A 252 -3.97 6.88 3.83
C ALA A 252 -2.85 7.90 4.02
N ILE A 253 -1.89 7.63 4.91
CA ILE A 253 -0.78 8.56 5.18
C ILE A 253 0.18 8.66 3.98
N PRO A 254 0.68 7.56 3.37
CA PRO A 254 1.46 7.65 2.15
C PRO A 254 0.71 8.32 0.98
N ALA A 255 -0.59 8.04 0.83
CA ALA A 255 -1.45 8.69 -0.15
C ALA A 255 -1.49 10.20 0.05
N GLN A 256 -1.63 10.64 1.30
CA GLN A 256 -1.67 12.05 1.63
C GLN A 256 -0.34 12.74 1.32
N PHE A 257 0.81 12.13 1.64
CA PHE A 257 2.11 12.68 1.28
C PHE A 257 2.21 12.91 -0.23
N LEU A 258 1.77 11.93 -1.03
CA LEU A 258 1.76 12.06 -2.49
C LEU A 258 0.81 13.19 -2.94
N SER A 259 -0.41 13.22 -2.42
CA SER A 259 -1.43 14.21 -2.78
C SER A 259 -0.95 15.63 -2.48
N THR A 260 -0.39 15.86 -1.29
CA THR A 260 0.14 17.16 -0.88
C THR A 260 1.27 17.61 -1.81
N GLU A 261 2.22 16.74 -2.14
CA GLU A 261 3.30 17.13 -3.08
C GLU A 261 2.77 17.44 -4.47
N THR A 262 1.71 16.77 -4.92
CA THR A 262 1.11 17.03 -6.23
C THR A 262 0.36 18.36 -6.29
N GLN A 263 -0.24 18.80 -5.17
CA GLN A 263 -0.91 20.09 -5.06
C GLN A 263 0.11 21.23 -4.96
N ILE A 264 1.20 21.04 -4.20
CA ILE A 264 2.31 22.00 -4.10
C ILE A 264 2.94 22.28 -5.47
N SER A 265 2.94 21.31 -6.40
CA SER A 265 3.43 21.54 -7.78
C SER A 265 2.71 22.72 -8.47
N GLU A 266 1.42 22.89 -8.24
CA GLU A 266 0.64 24.01 -8.80
C GLU A 266 1.02 25.32 -8.10
N GLU A 267 1.09 25.32 -6.77
CA GLU A 267 1.46 26.49 -5.97
C GLU A 267 2.86 27.02 -6.31
N ILE A 268 3.84 26.13 -6.50
CA ILE A 268 5.22 26.51 -6.87
C ILE A 268 5.25 27.30 -8.16
N VAL A 269 4.44 26.92 -9.15
CA VAL A 269 4.38 27.66 -10.42
C VAL A 269 3.82 29.07 -10.20
N PHE A 270 2.80 29.21 -9.36
CA PHE A 270 2.22 30.52 -9.03
C PHE A 270 3.15 31.41 -8.21
N ASP A 271 3.91 30.83 -7.27
CA ASP A 271 4.84 31.55 -6.38
C ASP A 271 6.10 32.05 -7.11
N THR A 272 6.40 31.50 -8.28
CA THR A 272 7.50 32.03 -9.11
C THR A 272 7.13 33.37 -9.72
N LYS A 273 8.12 34.21 -10.07
CA LYS A 273 7.90 35.50 -10.77
C LYS A 273 7.53 35.30 -12.24
N TRP A 274 6.57 34.42 -12.52
CA TRP A 274 6.14 34.00 -13.86
C TRP A 274 5.73 35.19 -14.74
N TYR A 275 5.09 36.21 -14.15
CA TYR A 275 4.65 37.43 -14.83
C TYR A 275 5.81 38.30 -15.32
N ASN A 276 7.00 38.17 -14.73
CA ASN A 276 8.19 38.96 -15.08
C ASN A 276 9.08 38.25 -16.12
N THR A 277 8.58 37.22 -16.78
CA THR A 277 9.38 36.38 -17.66
C THR A 277 9.23 36.81 -19.13
N ALA A 278 10.29 37.36 -19.72
CA ALA A 278 10.33 37.69 -21.15
C ALA A 278 10.53 36.45 -22.06
N CYS A 279 11.11 35.37 -21.52
CA CYS A 279 11.40 34.14 -22.27
C CYS A 279 10.13 33.35 -22.63
N LYS A 280 9.92 33.14 -23.94
CA LYS A 280 8.78 32.39 -24.51
C LYS A 280 8.77 30.92 -24.04
N ASP A 281 9.93 30.29 -23.95
CA ASP A 281 10.05 28.88 -23.56
C ASP A 281 9.69 28.66 -22.10
N LYS A 282 10.00 29.62 -21.22
CA LYS A 282 9.61 29.59 -19.81
C LYS A 282 8.11 29.78 -19.63
N LYS A 283 7.45 30.62 -20.45
CA LYS A 283 5.98 30.71 -20.50
C LYS A 283 5.32 29.38 -20.94
N LEU A 284 5.88 28.73 -21.96
CA LEU A 284 5.43 27.41 -22.42
C LEU A 284 5.58 26.33 -21.33
N PHE A 285 6.71 26.33 -20.64
CA PHE A 285 6.98 25.41 -19.54
C PHE A 285 6.01 25.60 -18.36
N ILE A 286 5.76 26.85 -17.98
CA ILE A 286 4.75 27.22 -16.96
C ILE A 286 3.37 26.72 -17.39
N TRP A 287 2.95 26.99 -18.62
CA TRP A 287 1.63 26.57 -19.11
C TRP A 287 1.47 25.06 -19.13
N MET A 288 2.50 24.33 -19.52
CA MET A 288 2.52 22.88 -19.50
C MET A 288 2.48 22.34 -18.05
N ILE A 289 3.25 22.89 -17.11
CA ILE A 289 3.16 22.45 -15.71
C ILE A 289 1.79 22.77 -15.14
N SER A 290 1.26 23.99 -15.30
CA SER A 290 -0.05 24.36 -14.77
C SER A 290 -1.20 23.54 -15.37
N SER A 291 -1.19 23.28 -16.67
CA SER A 291 -2.23 22.46 -17.32
C SER A 291 -2.17 20.99 -16.88
N VAL A 292 -0.97 20.50 -16.58
CA VAL A 292 -0.76 19.10 -16.22
C VAL A 292 -0.85 18.86 -14.71
N ALA A 293 -0.45 19.82 -13.87
CA ALA A 293 -0.55 19.80 -12.40
C ALA A 293 -2.00 19.82 -11.92
N LYS A 294 -2.89 20.55 -12.61
CA LYS A 294 -4.34 20.54 -12.36
C LYS A 294 -4.97 19.16 -12.39
N ARG A 295 -4.36 18.19 -13.08
CA ARG A 295 -4.78 16.78 -13.00
C ARG A 295 -4.17 16.15 -11.76
N GLU A 296 -4.89 16.27 -10.65
CA GLU A 296 -4.54 15.69 -9.36
C GLU A 296 -4.13 14.22 -9.50
N VAL A 297 -2.96 13.87 -8.95
CA VAL A 297 -2.53 12.47 -8.82
C VAL A 297 -3.05 11.94 -7.48
N ALA A 298 -4.38 11.96 -7.36
CA ALA A 298 -5.06 11.39 -6.20
C ALA A 298 -5.19 9.88 -6.36
N LEU A 299 -5.03 9.14 -5.26
CA LEU A 299 -5.29 7.71 -5.26
C LEU A 299 -6.79 7.47 -5.23
N LYS A 300 -7.34 7.03 -6.37
CA LYS A 300 -8.78 6.73 -6.50
C LYS A 300 -9.02 5.22 -6.42
N ALA A 301 -9.72 4.77 -5.39
CA ALA A 301 -10.28 3.43 -5.30
C ALA A 301 -11.58 3.37 -6.12
N GLY A 302 -11.64 2.51 -7.14
CA GLY A 302 -12.89 2.29 -7.90
C GLY A 302 -13.26 3.37 -8.91
N LYS A 303 -12.56 4.52 -8.92
CA LYS A 303 -13.13 5.81 -9.36
C LYS A 303 -14.32 6.27 -8.50
N ILE A 304 -14.58 5.60 -7.39
CA ILE A 304 -15.72 5.84 -6.48
C ILE A 304 -15.25 6.68 -5.31
N LEU A 305 -14.03 6.42 -4.79
CA LEU A 305 -13.51 7.03 -3.58
C LEU A 305 -12.08 7.51 -3.79
N THR A 306 -11.76 8.71 -3.29
CA THR A 306 -10.38 9.21 -3.21
C THR A 306 -9.84 8.92 -1.82
N VAL A 307 -8.70 8.25 -1.75
CA VAL A 307 -8.04 7.91 -0.48
C VAL A 307 -7.25 9.12 -0.01
N ASN A 308 -7.80 9.81 0.98
CA ASN A 308 -7.19 10.95 1.66
C ASN A 308 -7.56 10.92 3.16
N TYR A 309 -7.07 11.90 3.93
CA TYR A 309 -7.43 12.03 5.34
C TYR A 309 -8.92 12.25 5.57
N GLU A 310 -9.61 12.99 4.69
CA GLU A 310 -11.05 13.24 4.82
C GLU A 310 -11.87 11.94 4.77
N PHE A 311 -11.61 11.09 3.77
CA PHE A 311 -12.25 9.78 3.64
C PHE A 311 -11.96 8.90 4.86
N THR A 312 -10.70 8.88 5.28
CA THR A 312 -10.25 8.11 6.45
C THR A 312 -10.97 8.53 7.72
N PHE A 313 -11.11 9.85 7.93
CA PHE A 313 -11.82 10.39 9.09
C PHE A 313 -13.31 10.08 9.05
N LYS A 314 -13.95 10.16 7.86
CA LYS A 314 -15.35 9.75 7.67
C LYS A 314 -15.56 8.27 8.02
N MET A 315 -14.63 7.39 7.61
CA MET A 315 -14.68 5.97 7.94
C MET A 315 -14.62 5.74 9.46
N TYR A 316 -13.68 6.36 10.17
CA TYR A 316 -13.59 6.23 11.63
C TYR A 316 -14.78 6.81 12.36
N ARG A 317 -15.28 7.96 11.92
CA ARG A 317 -16.52 8.54 12.45
C ARG A 317 -17.67 7.54 12.32
N SER A 318 -17.79 6.85 11.19
CA SER A 318 -18.82 5.82 10.99
C SER A 318 -18.63 4.63 11.93
N ILE A 319 -17.39 4.12 12.08
CA ILE A 319 -17.07 3.00 12.98
C ILE A 319 -17.41 3.35 14.44
N ILE A 320 -16.95 4.51 14.92
CA ILE A 320 -17.21 4.97 16.28
C ILE A 320 -18.70 5.23 16.49
N SER A 321 -19.38 5.85 15.54
CA SER A 321 -20.82 6.10 15.64
C SER A 321 -21.62 4.80 15.74
N TYR A 322 -21.26 3.80 14.92
CA TYR A 322 -21.88 2.49 14.97
C TYR A 322 -21.58 1.74 16.28
N TYR A 323 -20.34 1.79 16.76
CA TYR A 323 -19.96 1.23 18.05
C TYR A 323 -20.75 1.89 19.20
N MET A 324 -20.86 3.21 19.21
CA MET A 324 -21.62 3.95 20.23
C MET A 324 -23.12 3.59 20.15
N PHE A 325 -23.68 3.49 18.95
CA PHE A 325 -25.05 3.04 18.74
C PHE A 325 -25.29 1.63 19.33
N LEU A 326 -24.42 0.67 19.01
CA LEU A 326 -24.52 -0.69 19.56
C LEU A 326 -24.39 -0.70 21.08
N ARG A 327 -23.47 0.11 21.64
CA ARG A 327 -23.29 0.23 23.09
C ARG A 327 -24.54 0.79 23.77
N THR A 328 -25.19 1.80 23.19
CA THR A 328 -26.43 2.36 23.73
C THR A 328 -27.57 1.35 23.66
N MET A 329 -27.70 0.60 22.57
CA MET A 329 -28.71 -0.45 22.44
C MET A 329 -28.49 -1.60 23.44
N GLY A 330 -27.23 -2.01 23.65
CA GLY A 330 -26.88 -3.07 24.61
C GLY A 330 -26.96 -2.65 26.08
N SER A 331 -27.00 -1.35 26.38
CA SER A 331 -27.19 -0.81 27.73
C SER A 331 -28.66 -0.75 28.16
N ASN A 332 -29.60 -0.93 27.23
CA ASN A 332 -31.04 -0.84 27.46
C ASN A 332 -31.71 -2.21 27.64
N HIS A 333 -30.91 -3.27 27.75
CA HIS A 333 -31.29 -4.62 28.18
C HIS A 333 -30.45 -4.98 29.41
#